data_AF-A0A561TU03-F1
#
_entry.id   AF-A0A561TU03-F1
#
_cell.length_a   1.000
_cell.length_b   1.000
_cell.length_c   1.000
_cell.angle_alpha   90.00
_cell.angle_beta   90.00
_cell.angle_gamma   90.00
#
_symmetry.space_group_name_H-M   'P 1'
#
loop_
_entity.id
_entity.type
_entity.pdbx_description
1 polymer ?
#
loop_
_entity_poly.entity_id
_entity_poly.type
_entity_poly.pdbx_seq_one_letter_code
_entity_poly.pdbx_strand_id
1 'polypeptide(L)'
;MQLAAARGCFEELGARSWEARAAAELRATGMTRTGRGKAGEALTPQELEVARLAATGLSNPQIASRLFLSPRTVSSHLYHVFPKLGITSRAELRDALEALPPEPSATRL
;
A
#
# COMPACT_ATOMS: atom_id res chain seq x y z
N MET A 1 13.36 16.26 -30.22
CA MET A 1 13.28 16.49 -28.76
C MET A 1 11.85 16.20 -28.25
N GLN A 2 11.42 14.93 -28.19
CA GLN A 2 10.06 14.52 -27.77
C GLN A 2 10.13 13.65 -26.50
N LEU A 3 10.54 14.24 -25.37
CA LEU A 3 10.72 13.51 -24.10
C LEU A 3 10.01 14.13 -22.89
N ALA A 4 9.22 15.20 -23.05
CA ALA A 4 8.62 15.91 -21.91
C ALA A 4 7.10 16.09 -21.95
N ALA A 5 6.41 15.73 -23.04
CA ALA A 5 5.02 16.14 -23.28
C ALA A 5 3.93 15.22 -22.69
N ALA A 6 4.24 14.05 -22.14
CA ALA A 6 3.22 13.12 -21.63
C ALA A 6 3.28 12.86 -20.12
N ARG A 7 4.31 13.35 -19.43
CA ARG A 7 4.49 13.17 -17.99
C ARG A 7 3.94 14.31 -17.13
N GLY A 8 3.48 15.42 -17.72
CA GLY A 8 3.20 16.66 -17.00
C GLY A 8 1.75 16.95 -16.62
N CYS A 9 0.75 16.17 -17.04
CA CYS A 9 -0.66 16.60 -16.94
C CYS A 9 -1.52 15.98 -15.82
N PHE A 10 -1.00 15.09 -14.97
CA PHE A 10 -1.85 14.43 -13.96
C PHE A 10 -1.41 14.52 -12.49
N GLU A 11 -0.28 15.13 -12.15
CA GLU A 11 0.25 15.02 -10.77
C GLU A 11 -0.03 16.20 -9.83
N GLU A 12 -0.46 17.40 -10.28
CA GLU A 12 -0.50 18.57 -9.38
C GLU A 12 -1.88 19.08 -8.94
N LEU A 13 -3.00 18.65 -9.54
CA LEU A 13 -4.33 19.22 -9.23
C LEU A 13 -5.41 18.22 -8.79
N GLY A 14 -5.06 16.95 -8.59
CA GLY A 14 -6.01 15.91 -8.17
C GLY A 14 -5.88 15.41 -6.73
N ALA A 15 -4.77 15.67 -6.03
CA ALA A 15 -4.51 14.98 -4.77
C ALA A 15 -5.31 15.53 -3.56
N ARG A 16 -5.79 16.78 -3.62
CA ARG A 16 -6.45 17.44 -2.46
C ARG A 16 -7.98 17.31 -2.45
N SER A 17 -8.65 17.31 -3.60
CA SER A 17 -10.13 17.24 -3.66
C SER A 17 -10.67 15.81 -3.47
N TRP A 18 -9.87 14.79 -3.78
CA TRP A 18 -10.25 13.39 -3.63
C TRP A 18 -9.98 12.84 -2.23
N GLU A 19 -9.14 13.53 -1.45
CA GLU A 19 -8.86 13.23 -0.05
C GLU A 19 -10.12 13.34 0.82
N ALA A 20 -10.87 14.43 0.65
CA ALA A 20 -12.11 14.67 1.40
C ALA A 20 -13.22 13.68 1.04
N ARG A 21 -13.31 13.29 -0.24
CA ARG A 21 -14.33 12.35 -0.74
C ARG A 21 -14.04 10.92 -0.26
N ALA A 22 -12.78 10.48 -0.30
CA ALA A 22 -12.38 9.18 0.21
C ALA A 22 -12.45 9.10 1.76
N ALA A 23 -12.23 10.20 2.47
CA ALA A 23 -12.43 10.27 3.92
C ALA A 23 -13.90 10.14 4.36
N ALA A 24 -14.84 10.49 3.48
CA ALA A 24 -16.27 10.25 3.70
C ALA A 24 -16.63 8.77 3.49
N GLU A 25 -16.09 8.14 2.45
CA GLU A 25 -16.28 6.69 2.16
C GLU A 25 -15.64 5.79 3.24
N LEU A 26 -14.44 6.13 3.73
CA LEU A 26 -13.76 5.42 4.84
C LEU A 26 -14.53 5.47 6.16
N ARG A 27 -15.31 6.54 6.40
CA ARG A 27 -16.22 6.61 7.55
C ARG A 27 -17.42 5.67 7.39
N ALA A 28 -17.81 5.35 6.16
CA ALA A 28 -18.93 4.47 5.88
C ALA A 28 -18.58 2.98 5.93
N THR A 29 -17.32 2.59 5.69
CA THR A 29 -16.90 1.17 5.64
C THR A 29 -16.40 0.58 6.96
N GLY A 30 -16.39 1.35 8.05
CA GLY A 30 -16.03 0.82 9.37
C GLY A 30 -14.60 0.28 9.48
N MET A 31 -13.70 0.65 8.55
CA MET A 31 -12.26 0.40 8.72
C MET A 31 -11.78 1.27 9.90
N THR A 32 -11.87 0.68 11.08
CA THR A 32 -11.39 1.21 12.34
C THR A 32 -10.01 1.82 12.11
N ARG A 33 -9.81 3.06 12.56
CA ARG A 33 -8.48 3.68 12.66
C ARG A 33 -7.65 2.87 13.66
N THR A 34 -7.16 1.70 13.25
CA THR A 34 -6.11 0.99 13.94
C THR A 34 -4.87 1.89 13.86
N GLY A 35 -4.18 2.08 14.98
CA GLY A 35 -2.97 2.91 15.01
C GLY A 35 -1.91 2.41 14.03
N ARG A 36 -0.86 3.23 13.82
CA ARG A 36 0.32 2.83 13.04
C ARG A 36 0.84 1.48 13.55
N GLY A 37 1.08 0.53 12.65
CA GLY A 37 1.61 -0.81 13.00
C GLY A 37 2.94 -0.71 13.75
N LYS A 38 3.24 -1.71 14.58
CA LYS A 38 4.50 -1.75 15.36
C LYS A 38 5.51 -2.70 14.69
N ALA A 39 6.79 -2.40 14.84
CA ALA A 39 7.86 -3.26 14.32
C ALA A 39 7.74 -4.68 14.86
N GLY A 40 7.86 -5.67 13.98
CA GLY A 40 7.73 -7.10 14.32
C GLY A 40 6.28 -7.59 14.45
N GLU A 41 5.27 -6.74 14.26
CA GLU A 41 3.88 -7.19 14.14
C GLU A 41 3.66 -7.86 12.78
N ALA A 42 2.94 -8.98 12.78
CA ALA A 42 2.64 -9.70 11.55
C ALA A 42 1.83 -8.85 10.55
N LEU A 43 2.14 -9.02 9.27
CA LEU A 43 1.32 -8.46 8.20
C LEU A 43 0.02 -9.28 8.09
N THR A 44 -1.10 -8.58 8.01
CA THR A 44 -2.36 -9.21 7.60
C THR A 44 -2.25 -9.70 6.14
N PRO A 45 -3.08 -10.66 5.71
CA PRO A 45 -3.06 -11.15 4.33
C PRO A 45 -3.20 -10.03 3.29
N GLN A 46 -4.06 -9.05 3.55
CA GLN A 46 -4.29 -7.90 2.66
C GLN A 46 -3.11 -6.93 2.63
N GLU A 47 -2.49 -6.66 3.79
CA GLU A 47 -1.26 -5.85 3.88
C GLU A 47 -0.12 -6.51 3.11
N LEU A 48 0.05 -7.83 3.24
CA LEU A 48 1.07 -8.60 2.54
C LEU A 48 0.86 -8.60 1.02
N GLU A 49 -0.39 -8.72 0.56
CA GLU A 49 -0.73 -8.64 -0.86
C GLU A 49 -0.42 -7.26 -1.45
N VAL A 50 -0.80 -6.19 -0.75
CA VAL A 50 -0.45 -4.81 -1.14
C VAL A 50 1.08 -4.63 -1.15
N ALA A 51 1.79 -5.12 -0.13
CA ALA A 51 3.23 -5.01 -0.03
C ALA A 51 3.94 -5.72 -1.20
N ARG A 52 3.50 -6.93 -1.58
CA ARG A 52 4.06 -7.68 -2.72
C ARG A 52 3.87 -6.95 -4.04
N LEU A 53 2.64 -6.51 -4.34
CA LEU A 53 2.38 -5.76 -5.57
C LEU A 53 3.19 -4.46 -5.58
N ALA A 54 3.35 -3.83 -4.42
CA ALA A 54 4.16 -2.63 -4.31
C ALA A 54 5.66 -2.89 -4.57
N ALA A 55 6.20 -3.99 -4.04
CA ALA A 55 7.58 -4.42 -4.27
C ALA A 55 7.87 -4.68 -5.76
N THR A 56 6.88 -5.11 -6.55
CA THR A 56 7.02 -5.27 -8.01
C THR A 56 7.00 -3.96 -8.81
N GLY A 57 6.89 -2.80 -8.15
CA GLY A 57 6.98 -1.48 -8.79
C GLY A 57 5.64 -0.85 -9.20
N LEU A 58 4.50 -1.47 -8.89
CA LEU A 58 3.18 -0.94 -9.26
C LEU A 58 2.77 0.30 -8.45
N SER A 59 2.31 1.36 -9.11
CA SER A 59 1.76 2.52 -8.42
C SER A 59 0.49 2.19 -7.62
N ASN A 60 0.18 3.00 -6.60
CA ASN A 60 -1.02 2.78 -5.76
C ASN A 60 -2.33 2.69 -6.59
N PRO A 61 -2.53 3.49 -7.65
CA PRO A 61 -3.65 3.30 -8.57
C PRO A 61 -3.66 1.94 -9.29
N GLN A 62 -2.51 1.45 -9.76
CA GLN A 62 -2.42 0.14 -10.41
C GLN A 62 -2.72 -1.01 -9.44
N ILE A 63 -2.23 -0.92 -8.21
CA ILE A 63 -2.55 -1.89 -7.14
C ILE A 63 -4.04 -1.84 -6.80
N ALA A 64 -4.58 -0.63 -6.64
CA ALA A 64 -5.98 -0.39 -6.34
C ALA A 64 -6.91 -1.02 -7.38
N SER A 65 -6.61 -0.85 -8.67
CA SER A 65 -7.35 -1.50 -9.75
C SER A 65 -7.30 -3.02 -9.71
N ARG A 66 -6.16 -3.62 -9.30
CA ARG A 66 -6.03 -5.09 -9.21
C ARG A 66 -6.76 -5.68 -8.01
N LEU A 67 -6.78 -4.96 -6.89
CA LEU A 67 -7.37 -5.42 -5.64
C LEU A 67 -8.80 -4.92 -5.41
N PHE A 68 -9.38 -4.21 -6.39
CA PHE A 68 -10.69 -3.56 -6.27
C PHE A 68 -10.77 -2.63 -5.04
N LEU A 69 -9.67 -1.91 -4.77
CA LEU A 69 -9.55 -0.96 -3.67
C LEU A 69 -9.49 0.48 -4.20
N SER A 70 -9.54 1.45 -3.29
CA SER A 70 -9.14 2.83 -3.62
C SER A 70 -7.61 3.00 -3.51
N PRO A 71 -6.99 3.91 -4.30
CA PRO A 71 -5.57 4.23 -4.14
C PRO A 71 -5.21 4.69 -2.72
N ARG A 72 -6.15 5.33 -2.01
CA ARG A 72 -5.99 5.75 -0.61
C ARG A 72 -5.96 4.55 0.33
N THR A 73 -6.78 3.53 0.09
CA THR A 73 -6.76 2.29 0.87
C THR A 73 -5.41 1.60 0.73
N VAL A 74 -4.87 1.55 -0.49
CA VAL A 74 -3.50 1.05 -0.74
C VAL A 74 -2.46 1.87 0.03
N SER A 75 -2.54 3.21 -0.01
CA SER A 75 -1.66 4.08 0.79
C SER A 75 -1.78 3.80 2.30
N SER A 76 -2.99 3.55 2.80
CA SER A 76 -3.25 3.22 4.20
C SER A 76 -2.61 1.88 4.59
N HIS A 77 -2.74 0.86 3.75
CA HIS A 77 -2.06 -0.41 3.97
C HIS A 77 -0.54 -0.22 4.01
N LEU A 78 0.05 0.53 3.06
CA LEU A 78 1.49 0.80 3.06
C LEU A 78 1.95 1.58 4.30
N TYR A 79 1.14 2.53 4.77
CA TYR A 79 1.40 3.27 6.00
C TYR A 79 1.46 2.36 7.26
N HIS A 80 0.69 1.28 7.28
CA HIS A 80 0.75 0.27 8.35
C HIS A 80 1.87 -0.75 8.13
N VAL A 81 2.14 -1.16 6.89
CA VAL A 81 3.16 -2.15 6.52
C VAL A 81 4.58 -1.68 6.84
N PHE A 82 4.92 -0.44 6.49
CA PHE A 82 6.29 0.07 6.65
C PHE A 82 6.86 -0.08 8.06
N PRO A 83 6.18 0.39 9.11
CA PRO A 83 6.69 0.23 10.48
C PRO A 83 6.68 -1.23 10.93
N LYS A 84 5.76 -2.09 10.44
CA LYS A 84 5.75 -3.53 10.74
C LYS A 84 7.00 -4.23 10.20
N LEU A 85 7.41 -3.87 8.98
CA LEU A 85 8.62 -4.34 8.32
C LEU A 85 9.90 -3.60 8.75
N GLY A 86 9.79 -2.54 9.58
CA GLY A 86 10.93 -1.74 10.02
C GLY A 86 11.55 -0.87 8.92
N ILE A 87 10.82 -0.60 7.83
CA ILE A 87 11.29 0.20 6.69
C ILE A 87 10.66 1.58 6.67
N THR A 88 11.26 2.51 5.92
CA THR A 88 10.74 3.88 5.78
C THR A 88 10.35 4.24 4.36
N SER A 89 10.85 3.49 3.38
CA SER A 89 10.61 3.75 1.98
C SER A 89 10.05 2.53 1.24
N ARG A 90 9.34 2.85 0.16
CA ARG A 90 8.82 1.86 -0.77
C ARG A 90 9.93 1.06 -1.46
N ALA A 91 11.10 1.66 -1.67
CA ALA A 91 12.22 1.01 -2.35
C ALA A 91 12.76 -0.18 -1.55
N GLU A 92 12.64 -0.14 -0.22
CA GLU A 92 13.07 -1.19 0.71
C GLU A 92 12.08 -2.37 0.78
N LEU A 93 10.88 -2.27 0.19
CA LEU A 93 9.85 -3.31 0.30
C LEU A 93 10.30 -4.67 -0.24
N ARG A 94 11.02 -4.67 -1.37
CA ARG A 94 11.49 -5.93 -1.98
C ARG A 94 12.42 -6.65 -1.02
N ASP A 95 13.45 -5.95 -0.57
CA ASP A 95 14.49 -6.51 0.29
C ASP A 95 13.91 -6.92 1.67
N ALA A 96 12.96 -6.13 2.22
CA ALA A 96 12.29 -6.46 3.47
C ALA A 96 11.35 -7.67 3.39
N LEU A 97 10.68 -7.88 2.25
CA LEU A 97 9.84 -9.07 2.04
C LEU A 97 10.67 -10.33 1.82
N GLU A 98 11.86 -10.22 1.23
CA GLU A 98 12.81 -11.33 1.10
C GLU A 98 13.45 -11.71 2.44
N ALA A 99 13.63 -10.74 3.34
CA ALA A 99 14.14 -10.96 4.69
C ALA A 99 13.11 -11.56 5.66
N LEU A 100 11.82 -11.55 5.31
CA LEU A 100 10.79 -12.24 6.09
C LEU A 100 11.05 -13.75 5.96
N PRO A 101 11.30 -14.50 7.06
CA PRO A 101 11.43 -15.94 6.97
C PRO A 101 10.17 -16.51 6.30
N PRO A 102 10.28 -17.50 5.40
CA PRO A 102 9.10 -18.11 4.81
C PRO A 102 8.21 -18.61 5.95
N GLU A 103 7.03 -18.01 6.08
CA GLU A 103 5.99 -18.49 6.99
C GLU A 103 5.92 -20.01 6.83
N PRO A 104 6.09 -20.80 7.91
CA PRO A 104 5.94 -22.24 7.83
C PRO A 104 4.52 -22.47 7.33
N SER A 105 4.42 -22.90 6.07
CA SER A 105 3.14 -23.19 5.43
C SER A 105 2.37 -24.06 6.39
N ALA A 106 1.23 -23.57 6.85
CA ALA A 106 0.34 -24.34 7.70
C ALA A 106 0.07 -25.66 6.97
N THR A 107 0.74 -26.72 7.43
CA THR A 107 0.43 -28.11 7.13
C THR A 107 -1.03 -28.29 7.49
N ARG A 108 -1.91 -28.17 6.49
CA ARG A 108 -3.27 -28.70 6.58
C ARG A 108 -3.13 -30.21 6.49
N LEU A 109 -3.39 -30.84 7.63
CA LEU A 109 -3.73 -32.26 7.75
C LEU A 109 -5.00 -32.58 6.96
#